data_AF-A0A1C5WPZ7-F1
#
_entry.id   AF-A0A1C5WPZ7-F1
#
_cell.length_a   1.000
_cell.length_b   1.000
_cell.length_c   1.000
_cell.angle_alpha   90.00
_cell.angle_beta   90.00
_cell.angle_gamma   90.00
#
_symmetry.space_group_name_H-M   'P 1'
#
loop_
_entity.id
_entity.type
_entity.pdbx_description
1 polymer ?
#
loop_
_entity_poly.entity_id
_entity_poly.type
_entity_poly.pdbx_seq_one_letter_code
_entity_poly.pdbx_strand_id
1 'polypeptide(L)'
;MHYCLLTFVLAPITCGIALFVWFHNLSNRIGKELTRRGIGYGFSASTFWLWYVLGSLIIVGPFVYTHKLAKAMNALAENYNTNG
;
A
#
# COMPACT_ATOMS: atom_id res chain seq x y z
N MET A 1 3.95 5.20 12.46
CA MET A 1 2.60 5.59 12.90
C MET A 1 1.83 4.33 13.20
N HIS A 2 1.40 4.14 14.45
CA HIS A 2 0.55 3.02 14.83
C HIS A 2 -0.79 3.12 14.09
N TYR A 3 -1.24 2.03 13.44
CA TYR A 3 -2.41 2.06 12.58
C TYR A 3 -3.68 2.47 13.33
N CYS A 4 -3.92 1.94 14.54
CA CYS A 4 -5.13 2.28 15.30
C CYS A 4 -5.19 3.76 15.71
N LEU A 5 -4.03 4.37 16.02
CA LEU A 5 -3.98 5.80 16.33
C LEU A 5 -4.35 6.64 15.10
N LEU A 6 -3.81 6.25 13.94
CA LEU A 6 -4.09 6.90 12.68
C LEU A 6 -5.59 6.80 12.32
N THR A 7 -6.16 5.61 12.42
CA THR A 7 -7.54 5.34 11.99
C THR A 7 -8.58 5.95 12.94
N PHE A 8 -8.37 5.87 14.25
CA PHE A 8 -9.38 6.32 15.22
C PHE A 8 -9.28 7.80 15.59
N VAL A 9 -8.10 8.40 15.50
CA VAL A 9 -7.89 9.79 15.95
C VAL A 9 -7.56 10.71 14.78
N LEU A 10 -6.52 10.39 14.01
CA LEU A 10 -6.06 11.29 12.95
C LEU A 10 -7.00 11.31 11.74
N ALA A 11 -7.63 10.18 11.40
CA ALA A 11 -8.54 10.14 10.25
C ALA A 11 -9.79 11.00 10.47
N PRO A 12 -10.51 10.95 11.60
CA PRO A 12 -11.63 11.86 11.84
C PRO A 12 -11.21 13.33 11.87
N ILE A 13 -10.08 13.65 12.53
CA ILE A 13 -9.60 15.04 12.67
C ILE A 13 -9.21 15.64 11.31
N THR A 14 -8.65 14.83 10.40
CA THR A 14 -8.19 15.28 9.08
C THR A 14 -9.19 14.99 7.97
N CYS A 15 -10.44 14.65 8.29
CA CYS A 15 -11.47 14.27 7.33
C CYS A 15 -11.00 13.16 6.35
N GLY A 16 -10.20 12.22 6.84
CA GLY A 16 -9.68 11.08 6.09
C GLY A 16 -8.35 11.33 5.35
N ILE A 17 -7.86 12.57 5.25
CA ILE A 17 -6.61 12.89 4.51
C ILE A 17 -5.42 12.13 5.07
N ALA A 18 -5.31 11.99 6.40
CA ALA A 18 -4.23 11.23 7.03
C ALA A 18 -4.19 9.76 6.59
N LEU A 19 -5.33 9.13 6.27
CA LEU A 19 -5.37 7.76 5.75
C LEU A 19 -4.77 7.67 4.35
N PHE A 20 -5.10 8.60 3.45
CA PHE A 20 -4.52 8.63 2.10
C PHE A 20 -3.00 8.81 2.13
N VAL A 21 -2.51 9.74 2.94
CA VAL A 21 -1.06 9.96 3.12
C VAL A 21 -0.39 8.71 3.71
N TRP A 22 -1.05 8.02 4.62
CA TRP A 22 -0.52 6.79 5.19
C TRP A 22 -0.42 5.67 4.15
N PHE A 23 -1.47 5.43 3.35
CA PHE A 23 -1.45 4.42 2.28
C PHE A 23 -0.43 4.74 1.18
N HIS A 24 -0.25 6.02 0.85
CA HIS A 24 0.82 6.48 -0.04
C HIS A 24 2.20 6.05 0.50
N ASN A 25 2.47 6.35 1.77
CA ASN A 25 3.73 6.03 2.42
C ASN A 25 3.94 4.51 2.57
N LEU A 26 2.89 3.76 2.93
CA LEU A 26 2.91 2.31 2.97
C LEU A 26 3.32 1.74 1.60
N SER A 27 2.67 2.19 0.54
CA SER A 27 2.91 1.69 -0.81
C SER A 27 4.34 1.97 -1.29
N ASN A 28 4.88 3.15 -0.97
CA ASN A 28 6.27 3.47 -1.25
C ASN A 28 7.27 2.64 -0.44
N ARG A 29 6.97 2.32 0.82
CA ARG A 29 7.86 1.48 1.66
C ARG A 29 7.94 0.06 1.12
N ILE A 30 6.79 -0.52 0.78
CA ILE A 30 6.72 -1.86 0.18
C ILE A 30 7.47 -1.87 -1.15
N GLY A 31 7.25 -0.87 -2.01
CA GLY A 31 7.98 -0.73 -3.28
C GLY A 31 9.50 -0.66 -3.09
N LYS A 32 9.98 0.16 -2.16
CA LYS A 32 11.41 0.25 -1.85
C LYS A 32 11.99 -1.09 -1.38
N GLU A 33 11.24 -1.83 -0.57
CA GLU A 33 11.68 -3.12 -0.06
C GLU A 33 11.73 -4.20 -1.15
N LEU A 34 10.75 -4.20 -2.06
CA LEU A 34 10.76 -5.05 -3.25
C LEU A 34 12.00 -4.79 -4.12
N THR A 35 12.28 -3.51 -4.40
CA THR A 35 13.48 -3.11 -5.17
C THR A 35 14.77 -3.50 -4.44
N ARG A 36 14.84 -3.28 -3.12
CA ARG A 36 16.00 -3.64 -2.29
C ARG A 36 16.32 -5.13 -2.34
N ARG A 37 15.28 -5.97 -2.42
CA ARG A 37 15.37 -7.44 -2.48
C ARG A 37 15.46 -7.97 -3.92
N GLY A 38 15.51 -7.10 -4.94
CA GLY A 38 15.58 -7.52 -6.35
C GLY A 38 14.31 -8.19 -6.87
N ILE A 39 13.16 -8.02 -6.21
CA ILE A 39 11.89 -8.63 -6.61
C ILE A 39 11.28 -7.77 -7.72
N GLY A 40 11.15 -8.35 -8.92
CA GLY A 40 10.64 -7.68 -10.13
C GLY A 40 9.14 -7.39 -10.11
N TYR A 41 8.62 -6.78 -9.04
CA TYR A 41 7.21 -6.40 -8.91
C TYR A 41 7.04 -4.89 -8.79
N GLY A 42 6.42 -4.27 -9.80
CA GLY A 42 6.17 -2.83 -9.84
C GLY A 42 5.04 -2.41 -8.89
N PHE A 43 5.41 -1.98 -7.69
CA PHE A 43 4.49 -1.47 -6.67
C PHE A 43 5.01 -0.18 -6.05
N SER A 44 4.21 0.88 -6.02
CA SER A 44 4.60 2.18 -5.47
C SER A 44 3.39 3.02 -5.05
N ALA A 45 3.63 4.23 -4.55
CA ALA A 45 2.58 5.22 -4.33
C ALA A 45 1.71 5.50 -5.56
N SER A 46 2.29 5.44 -6.77
CA SER A 46 1.50 5.63 -8.01
C SER A 46 0.47 4.52 -8.18
N THR A 47 0.78 3.28 -7.75
CA THR A 47 -0.18 2.17 -7.74
C THR A 47 -1.36 2.46 -6.81
N PHE A 48 -1.11 3.09 -5.65
CA PHE A 48 -2.18 3.51 -4.74
C PHE A 48 -3.08 4.57 -5.37
N TRP A 49 -2.51 5.67 -5.85
CA TRP A 49 -3.32 6.75 -6.44
C TRP A 49 -4.09 6.30 -7.67
N LEU A 50 -3.48 5.48 -8.54
CA LEU A 50 -4.14 4.98 -9.75
C LEU A 50 -5.28 4.02 -9.41
N TRP A 51 -5.03 3.01 -8.58
CA TRP A 51 -6.02 1.94 -8.38
C TRP A 51 -6.99 2.23 -7.25
N TYR A 52 -6.52 2.74 -6.12
CA TYR A 52 -7.39 3.01 -4.97
C TYR A 52 -8.19 4.31 -5.14
N VAL A 53 -7.58 5.37 -5.68
CA VAL A 53 -8.24 6.67 -5.81
C VAL A 53 -8.91 6.81 -7.18
N LEU A 54 -8.15 6.85 -8.28
CA LEU A 54 -8.75 7.00 -9.61
C LEU A 54 -9.61 5.79 -10.00
N GLY A 55 -9.14 4.59 -9.66
CA GLY A 55 -9.89 3.36 -9.91
C GLY A 55 -11.15 3.20 -9.05
N SER A 56 -11.33 3.99 -7.98
CA SER A 56 -12.61 4.00 -7.24
C SER A 56 -13.77 4.53 -8.08
N LEU A 57 -13.49 5.35 -9.09
CA LEU A 57 -14.49 5.87 -10.02
C LEU A 57 -15.19 4.76 -10.82
N ILE A 58 -14.53 3.61 -10.98
CA ILE A 58 -15.08 2.42 -11.65
C ILE A 58 -15.44 1.31 -10.67
N ILE A 59 -15.42 1.58 -9.35
CA ILE A 59 -15.70 0.67 -8.23
C ILE A 59 -14.71 -0.51 -8.09
N VAL A 60 -14.19 -1.04 -9.19
CA VAL A 60 -13.28 -2.19 -9.25
C VAL A 60 -11.86 -1.83 -8.80
N GLY A 61 -11.47 -0.57 -8.88
CA GLY A 61 -10.10 -0.13 -8.59
C GLY A 61 -9.57 -0.50 -7.19
N PRO A 62 -10.33 -0.25 -6.09
CA PRO A 62 -9.92 -0.65 -4.74
C PRO A 62 -9.65 -2.15 -4.59
N PHE A 63 -10.38 -3.00 -5.32
CA PHE A 63 -10.13 -4.44 -5.33
C PHE A 63 -8.82 -4.78 -6.05
N VAL A 64 -8.55 -4.11 -7.18
CA VAL A 64 -7.27 -4.26 -7.90
C VAL A 64 -6.09 -3.79 -7.06
N TYR A 65 -6.23 -2.66 -6.35
CA TYR A 65 -5.22 -2.19 -5.41
C TYR A 65 -4.94 -3.21 -4.31
N THR A 66 -5.99 -3.73 -3.67
CA THR A 66 -5.88 -4.72 -2.59
C THR A 66 -5.20 -6.00 -3.08
N HIS A 67 -5.56 -6.50 -4.26
CA HIS A 67 -4.91 -7.65 -4.88
C HIS A 67 -3.40 -7.38 -5.15
N LYS A 68 -3.06 -6.21 -5.69
CA LYS A 68 -1.65 -5.84 -5.94
C LYS A 68 -0.85 -5.71 -4.65
N LEU A 69 -1.45 -5.12 -3.61
CA LEU A 69 -0.84 -5.00 -2.28
C LEU A 69 -0.59 -6.38 -1.66
N ALA A 70 -1.58 -7.27 -1.69
CA ALA A 70 -1.44 -8.63 -1.18
C ALA A 70 -0.35 -9.41 -1.92
N LYS A 71 -0.31 -9.31 -3.26
CA LYS A 71 0.74 -9.94 -4.08
C LYS A 71 2.14 -9.43 -3.74
N ALA A 72 2.31 -8.11 -3.57
CA ALA A 72 3.57 -7.52 -3.15
C ALA A 72 4.02 -8.04 -1.77
N MET A 73 3.11 -8.07 -0.79
CA MET A 73 3.39 -8.54 0.55
C MET A 73 3.73 -10.03 0.59
N ASN A 74 3.04 -10.85 -0.19
CA ASN A 74 3.33 -12.28 -0.29
C ASN A 74 4.72 -12.52 -0.88
N ALA A 75 5.10 -11.80 -1.93
CA ALA A 75 6.44 -11.89 -2.52
C ALA A 75 7.53 -11.47 -1.52
N LEU A 76 7.26 -10.43 -0.72
CA LEU A 76 8.17 -10.03 0.36
C LEU A 76 8.27 -11.10 1.45
N ALA A 77 7.15 -11.69 1.86
CA ALA A 77 7.13 -12.75 2.86
C ALA A 77 7.86 -14.01 2.37
N GLU A 78 7.68 -14.38 1.11
CA GLU A 78 8.41 -15.48 0.48
C GLU A 78 9.93 -15.23 0.44
N ASN A 79 10.34 -14.01 0.07
CA ASN A 79 11.74 -13.64 0.12
C ASN A 79 12.30 -13.66 1.56
N TYR A 80 11.49 -13.28 2.55
CA TYR A 80 11.86 -13.31 3.96
C TYR A 80 11.99 -14.75 4.50
N ASN A 81 11.07 -15.63 4.11
CA ASN A 81 11.12 -17.05 4.49
C ASN A 81 12.33 -17.77 3.87
N THR A 82 12.83 -17.30 2.73
CA THR A 82 13.97 -17.91 2.03
C THR A 82 15.31 -17.32 2.44
N ASN A 83 15.38 -16.01 2.70
CA ASN A 83 16.66 -15.30 2.92
C ASN A 83 16.82 -14.69 4.32
N GLY A 84 15.78 -14.73 5.16
CA GLY A 84 15.72 -14.01 6.44
C GLY A 84 15.45 -12.51 6.29
#